data_AF-A0A6G1KJU9-F1
#
_entry.id   AF-A0A6G1KJU9-F1
#
_cell.length_a   1.000
_cell.length_b   1.000
_cell.length_c   1.000
_cell.angle_alpha   90.00
_cell.angle_beta   90.00
_cell.angle_gamma   90.00
#
_symmetry.space_group_name_H-M   'P 1'
#
loop_
_entity.id
_entity.type
_entity.pdbx_description
1 polymer ?
#
loop_
_entity_poly.entity_id
_entity_poly.type
_entity_poly.pdbx_seq_one_letter_code
_entity_poly.pdbx_strand_id
1 'polypeptide(L)'
;MTSRSPSPAPVLDDASCTSSSNTKLAYNGDGLLRARQLKATLPSNLGGGFPPKNPKRRVEDDPENQLIKTLRQTHQMEWTAIANHLNEERLKRGEPPTMTQPSVYSRFVRNAPRIAAANGEVGFDPKDYMYLRHPHHYPNTALMGGGDSVSATSGAVGGPGGLNMGASRKRGRGDMEKELVGNIRKKSVLAEECAELEKADKTELLVQAVDTIDRNFWIFVADELERTTGKLYDTKVLCARYAAI
;
A
#
# COMPACT_ATOMS: atom_id res chain seq x y z
N MET A 1 -36.20 24.60 26.42
CA MET A 1 -37.34 24.63 25.46
C MET A 1 -36.87 25.36 24.22
N THR A 2 -36.34 24.64 23.24
CA THR A 2 -35.84 25.21 21.97
C THR A 2 -36.63 24.58 20.83
N SER A 3 -37.53 25.38 20.28
CA SER A 3 -38.41 25.08 19.15
C SER A 3 -37.58 24.83 17.89
N ARG A 4 -37.65 23.59 17.37
CA ARG A 4 -37.12 23.26 16.04
C ARG A 4 -38.23 23.46 15.01
N SER A 5 -38.06 24.45 14.14
CA SER A 5 -38.91 24.68 12.98
C SER A 5 -38.68 23.58 11.92
N PRO A 6 -39.75 23.03 11.32
CA PRO A 6 -39.63 22.05 10.24
C PRO A 6 -39.31 22.72 8.90
N SER A 7 -38.36 22.14 8.17
CA SER A 7 -37.94 22.58 6.82
C SER A 7 -38.89 22.00 5.76
N PRO A 8 -39.31 22.78 4.74
CA PRO A 8 -40.24 22.32 3.71
C PRO A 8 -39.56 21.40 2.68
N ALA A 9 -40.30 20.39 2.22
CA ALA A 9 -39.89 19.43 1.20
C ALA A 9 -39.89 20.04 -0.22
N PRO A 10 -38.99 19.62 -1.12
CA PRO A 10 -38.97 20.07 -2.50
C PRO A 10 -40.10 19.41 -3.33
N VAL A 11 -40.81 20.26 -4.07
CA VAL A 11 -41.84 19.91 -5.06
C VAL A 11 -41.16 19.32 -6.30
N LEU A 12 -41.62 18.14 -6.73
CA LEU A 12 -41.23 17.51 -7.99
C LEU A 12 -42.16 18.01 -9.09
N ASP A 13 -41.63 18.79 -10.02
CA ASP A 13 -42.34 19.20 -11.24
C ASP A 13 -42.30 18.07 -12.27
N ASP A 14 -43.50 17.59 -12.64
CA ASP A 14 -43.75 16.64 -13.72
C ASP A 14 -43.47 17.30 -15.08
N ALA A 15 -42.35 16.92 -15.70
CA ALA A 15 -41.99 17.35 -17.04
C ALA A 15 -42.58 16.41 -18.11
N SER A 16 -43.73 16.85 -18.64
CA SER A 16 -44.18 16.77 -20.04
C SER A 16 -43.37 15.85 -20.98
N CYS A 17 -43.99 14.72 -21.32
CA CYS A 17 -43.62 13.84 -22.42
C CYS A 17 -43.97 14.49 -23.77
N THR A 18 -43.00 15.19 -24.37
CA THR A 18 -43.10 15.66 -25.76
C THR A 18 -42.68 14.57 -26.73
N SER A 19 -43.63 14.21 -27.58
CA SER A 19 -43.58 13.18 -28.61
C SER A 19 -42.40 13.36 -29.58
N SER A 20 -41.51 12.38 -29.61
CA SER A 20 -40.40 12.30 -30.56
C SER A 20 -40.91 11.97 -31.97
N SER A 21 -40.94 12.97 -32.84
CA SER A 21 -41.14 12.79 -34.27
C SER A 21 -39.90 12.12 -34.89
N ASN A 22 -40.10 10.90 -35.37
CA ASN A 22 -39.08 10.04 -35.93
C ASN A 22 -38.68 10.53 -37.32
N THR A 23 -37.80 11.53 -37.39
CA THR A 23 -37.22 12.00 -38.65
C THR A 23 -36.12 11.04 -39.07
N LYS A 24 -36.43 10.18 -40.04
CA LYS A 24 -35.47 9.34 -40.74
C LYS A 24 -34.54 10.23 -41.56
N LEU A 25 -33.50 10.76 -40.91
CA LEU A 25 -32.44 11.54 -41.55
C LEU A 25 -31.69 10.63 -42.52
N ALA A 26 -31.88 10.90 -43.81
CA ALA A 26 -31.08 10.30 -44.87
C ALA A 26 -29.59 10.57 -44.58
N TYR A 27 -28.82 9.50 -44.43
CA TYR A 27 -27.40 9.56 -44.11
C TYR A 27 -26.63 9.94 -45.38
N ASN A 28 -26.52 11.25 -45.62
CA ASN A 28 -25.55 11.78 -46.57
C ASN A 28 -24.17 11.73 -45.88
N GLY A 29 -23.17 11.09 -46.52
CA GLY A 29 -21.81 10.91 -45.99
C GLY A 29 -21.09 12.21 -45.54
N ASP A 30 -21.66 13.37 -45.85
CA ASP A 30 -21.25 14.68 -45.35
C ASP A 30 -21.61 14.98 -43.89
N GLY A 31 -22.44 14.14 -43.25
CA GLY A 31 -22.85 14.32 -41.86
C GLY A 31 -21.65 14.34 -40.89
N LEU A 32 -20.63 13.54 -41.16
CA LEU A 32 -19.41 13.48 -40.34
C LEU A 32 -18.55 14.74 -40.47
N LEU A 33 -18.41 15.28 -41.68
CA LEU A 33 -17.67 16.52 -41.92
C LEU A 33 -18.39 17.71 -41.31
N ARG A 34 -19.72 17.78 -41.47
CA ARG A 34 -20.55 18.84 -40.88
C ARG A 34 -20.56 18.77 -39.36
N ALA A 35 -20.60 17.57 -38.76
CA ALA A 35 -20.49 17.40 -37.32
C ALA A 35 -19.12 17.84 -36.78
N ARG A 36 -18.02 17.56 -37.50
CA ARG A 36 -16.68 18.05 -37.13
C ARG A 36 -16.59 19.58 -37.20
N GLN A 37 -17.15 20.19 -38.24
CA GLN A 37 -17.20 21.64 -38.37
C GLN A 37 -18.05 22.28 -37.28
N LEU A 38 -19.23 21.74 -36.99
CA LEU A 38 -20.08 22.21 -35.88
C LEU A 38 -19.37 22.11 -34.53
N LYS A 39 -18.63 21.01 -34.29
CA LYS A 39 -17.83 20.83 -33.07
C LYS A 39 -16.66 21.80 -32.98
N ALA A 40 -16.11 22.25 -34.11
CA ALA A 40 -15.05 23.26 -34.16
C ALA A 40 -15.59 24.69 -33.99
N THR A 41 -16.81 24.97 -34.46
CA THR A 41 -17.43 26.30 -34.35
C THR A 41 -18.11 26.54 -33.02
N LEU A 42 -18.45 25.49 -32.27
CA LEU A 42 -18.99 25.64 -30.93
C LEU A 42 -17.85 26.12 -30.02
N PRO A 43 -17.92 27.34 -29.45
CA PRO A 43 -16.95 27.76 -28.45
C PRO A 43 -16.98 26.73 -27.31
N SER A 44 -15.81 26.34 -26.82
CA SER A 44 -15.60 25.33 -25.76
C SER A 44 -16.28 25.65 -24.40
N ASN A 45 -17.24 26.58 -24.39
CA ASN A 45 -17.93 27.12 -23.22
C ASN A 45 -19.27 26.44 -22.89
N LEU A 46 -19.72 25.44 -23.67
CA LEU A 46 -20.94 24.67 -23.36
C LEU A 46 -20.67 23.36 -22.59
N GLY A 47 -19.41 23.07 -22.25
CA GLY A 47 -19.09 22.06 -21.25
C GLY A 47 -19.43 22.60 -19.87
N GLY A 48 -20.60 22.27 -19.33
CA GLY A 48 -20.97 22.56 -17.94
C GLY A 48 -19.79 22.29 -17.01
N GLY A 49 -19.30 23.36 -16.40
CA GLY A 49 -18.00 23.43 -15.73
C GLY A 49 -17.93 22.51 -14.52
N PHE A 50 -17.58 21.26 -14.73
CA PHE A 50 -16.95 20.50 -13.66
C PHE A 50 -15.59 21.14 -13.42
N PRO A 51 -15.31 21.68 -12.23
CA PRO A 51 -13.98 22.17 -11.92
C PRO A 51 -12.98 21.05 -12.24
N PRO A 52 -11.81 21.38 -12.81
CA PRO A 52 -10.80 20.37 -13.12
C PRO A 52 -10.61 19.51 -11.88
N LYS A 53 -10.87 18.20 -12.02
CA LYS A 53 -10.70 17.27 -10.90
C LYS A 53 -9.24 17.36 -10.49
N ASN A 54 -8.97 17.97 -9.35
CA ASN A 54 -7.62 17.99 -8.80
C ASN A 54 -7.12 16.55 -8.79
N PRO A 55 -5.98 16.25 -9.43
CA PRO A 55 -5.44 14.91 -9.43
C PRO A 55 -5.34 14.49 -7.97
N LYS A 56 -5.96 13.36 -7.62
CA LYS A 56 -5.93 12.83 -6.26
C LYS A 56 -4.45 12.69 -5.91
N ARG A 57 -3.98 13.50 -4.96
CA ARG A 57 -2.60 13.41 -4.48
C ARG A 57 -2.34 11.97 -4.09
N ARG A 58 -1.20 11.42 -4.54
CA ARG A 58 -0.86 10.06 -4.17
C ARG A 58 -0.58 10.04 -2.67
N VAL A 59 -0.86 8.91 -2.05
CA VAL A 59 -0.82 8.80 -0.58
C VAL A 59 0.63 8.84 -0.08
N GLU A 60 1.53 8.37 -0.93
CA GLU A 60 2.99 8.39 -0.79
C GLU A 60 3.61 9.80 -0.87
N ASP A 61 2.93 10.76 -1.50
CA ASP A 61 3.41 12.14 -1.64
C ASP A 61 3.02 13.02 -0.44
N ASP A 62 2.21 12.51 0.50
CA ASP A 62 1.77 13.25 1.68
C ASP A 62 2.90 13.30 2.73
N PRO A 63 3.46 14.49 3.03
CA PRO A 63 4.60 14.62 3.93
C PRO A 63 4.27 14.14 5.35
N GLU A 64 3.02 14.24 5.79
CA GLU A 64 2.64 13.75 7.12
C GLU A 64 2.70 12.23 7.19
N ASN A 65 2.37 11.50 6.12
CA ASN A 65 2.45 10.04 6.12
C ASN A 65 3.91 9.55 6.09
N GLN A 66 4.77 10.25 5.35
CA GLN A 66 6.22 10.00 5.35
C GLN A 66 6.83 10.25 6.74
N LEU A 67 6.41 11.33 7.41
CA LEU A 67 6.86 11.65 8.75
C LEU A 67 6.39 10.61 9.78
N ILE A 68 5.12 10.18 9.73
CA ILE A 68 4.60 9.10 10.60
C ILE A 68 5.43 7.82 10.44
N LYS A 69 5.75 7.44 9.19
CA LYS A 69 6.58 6.26 8.91
C LYS A 69 7.96 6.40 9.54
N THR A 70 8.62 7.54 9.33
CA THR A 70 9.98 7.83 9.83
C THR A 70 10.02 7.85 11.36
N LEU A 71 9.09 8.54 12.01
CA LEU A 71 9.03 8.61 13.48
C LEU A 71 8.78 7.24 14.11
N ARG A 72 8.02 6.37 13.43
CA ARG A 72 7.77 5.02 13.94
C ARG A 72 8.97 4.09 13.74
N GLN A 73 9.55 4.06 12.54
CA GLN A 73 10.61 3.11 12.19
C GLN A 73 11.97 3.54 12.77
N THR A 74 12.36 4.78 12.52
CA THR A 74 13.69 5.30 12.86
C THR A 74 13.76 5.74 14.32
N HIS A 75 12.75 6.49 14.77
CA HIS A 75 12.77 7.05 16.13
C HIS A 75 12.07 6.16 17.16
N GLN A 76 11.43 5.07 16.74
CA GLN A 76 10.73 4.13 17.61
C GLN A 76 9.75 4.83 18.58
N MET A 77 9.06 5.87 18.11
CA MET A 77 8.14 6.64 18.95
C MET A 77 6.80 5.93 19.12
N GLU A 78 6.21 6.07 20.31
CA GLU A 78 4.85 5.60 20.58
C GLU A 78 3.80 6.40 19.80
N TRP A 79 2.68 5.75 19.47
CA TRP A 79 1.63 6.38 18.66
C TRP A 79 1.12 7.70 19.25
N THR A 80 1.03 7.78 20.59
CA THR A 80 0.65 9.01 21.31
C THR A 80 1.70 10.10 21.13
N ALA A 81 2.99 9.76 21.24
CA ALA A 81 4.08 10.71 21.08
C ALA A 81 4.15 11.24 19.64
N ILE A 82 3.93 10.38 18.63
CA ILE A 82 3.85 10.79 17.23
C ILE A 82 2.68 11.75 17.02
N ALA A 83 1.50 11.47 17.58
CA ALA A 83 0.34 12.36 17.46
C ALA A 83 0.61 13.74 18.08
N ASN A 84 1.24 13.79 19.25
CA ASN A 84 1.63 15.04 19.91
C ASN A 84 2.64 15.82 19.04
N HIS A 85 3.67 15.16 18.53
CA HIS A 85 4.67 15.78 17.66
C HIS A 85 4.05 16.38 16.38
N LEU A 86 3.15 15.65 15.71
CA LEU A 86 2.45 16.18 14.52
C LEU A 86 1.53 17.36 14.85
N ASN A 87 0.88 17.34 16.01
CA ASN A 87 0.04 18.45 16.45
C ASN A 87 0.87 19.69 16.82
N GLU A 88 2.05 19.52 17.42
CA GLU A 88 3.00 20.61 17.67
C GLU A 88 3.45 21.25 16.34
N GLU A 89 3.81 20.45 15.35
CA GLU A 89 4.17 20.94 14.01
C GLU A 89 2.99 21.63 13.29
N ARG A 90 1.76 21.16 13.50
CA ARG A 90 0.54 21.84 13.00
C ARG A 90 0.28 23.16 13.70
N LEU A 91 0.43 23.21 15.02
CA LEU A 91 0.30 24.44 15.80
C LEU A 91 1.32 25.49 15.36
N LYS A 92 2.57 25.10 15.09
CA LYS A 92 3.61 26.00 14.52
C LYS A 92 3.21 26.57 13.14
N ARG A 93 2.45 25.81 12.34
CA ARG A 93 1.90 26.26 11.04
C ARG A 93 0.61 27.07 11.16
N GLY A 94 0.03 27.19 12.36
CA GLY A 94 -1.28 27.82 12.58
C GLY A 94 -2.46 26.94 12.20
N GLU A 95 -2.26 25.62 12.07
CA GLU A 95 -3.31 24.64 11.79
C GLU A 95 -3.85 24.02 13.09
N PRO A 96 -5.13 23.62 13.14
CA PRO A 96 -5.69 22.98 14.33
C PRO A 96 -5.07 21.59 14.60
N PRO A 97 -4.84 21.23 15.88
CA PRO A 97 -4.27 19.95 16.27
C PRO A 97 -5.29 18.81 16.15
N THR A 98 -5.58 18.37 14.92
CA THR A 98 -6.58 17.34 14.65
C THR A 98 -6.05 15.91 14.65
N MET A 99 -4.74 15.71 14.86
CA MET A 99 -4.19 14.35 14.91
C MET A 99 -4.43 13.68 16.26
N THR A 100 -5.07 12.51 16.21
CA THR A 100 -5.29 11.65 17.36
C THR A 100 -4.47 10.37 17.23
N GLN A 101 -4.17 9.70 18.35
CA GLN A 101 -3.44 8.43 18.35
C GLN A 101 -4.05 7.37 17.40
N PRO A 102 -5.38 7.14 17.38
CA PRO A 102 -5.98 6.18 16.44
C PRO A 102 -5.88 6.60 14.97
N SER A 103 -5.89 7.91 14.69
CA SER A 103 -5.72 8.45 13.34
C SER A 103 -4.32 8.15 12.80
N VAL A 104 -3.29 8.41 13.61
CA VAL A 104 -1.88 8.13 13.26
C VAL A 104 -1.67 6.64 13.00
N TYR A 105 -2.15 5.78 13.91
CA TYR A 105 -2.07 4.33 13.74
C TYR A 105 -2.75 3.86 12.45
N SER A 106 -3.98 4.33 12.20
CA SER A 106 -4.74 3.93 11.00
C SER A 106 -4.07 4.37 9.71
N ARG A 107 -3.47 5.57 9.69
CA ARG A 107 -2.68 6.08 8.56
C ARG A 107 -1.44 5.23 8.34
N PHE A 108 -0.68 4.92 9.39
CA PHE A 108 0.51 4.08 9.27
C PHE A 108 0.19 2.71 8.67
N VAL A 109 -0.79 1.98 9.21
CA VAL A 109 -1.13 0.62 8.75
C VAL A 109 -1.54 0.59 7.27
N ARG A 110 -2.26 1.61 6.79
CA ARG A 110 -2.74 1.68 5.41
C ARG A 110 -1.70 2.22 4.43
N ASN A 111 -0.90 3.19 4.87
CA ASN A 111 -0.06 3.99 3.97
C ASN A 111 1.40 3.55 4.00
N ALA A 112 1.91 3.03 5.11
CA ALA A 112 3.31 2.63 5.23
C ALA A 112 3.72 1.54 4.23
N PRO A 113 2.91 0.49 3.93
CA PRO A 113 3.24 -0.46 2.86
C PRO A 113 3.40 0.18 1.50
N ARG A 114 2.54 1.15 1.19
CA ARG A 114 2.54 1.83 -0.10
C ARG A 114 3.74 2.74 -0.23
N ILE A 115 4.10 3.44 0.85
CA ILE A 115 5.31 4.25 0.92
C ILE A 115 6.56 3.38 0.82
N ALA A 116 6.62 2.27 1.55
CA ALA A 116 7.73 1.32 1.49
C ALA A 116 7.92 0.76 0.08
N ALA A 117 6.84 0.31 -0.57
CA ALA A 117 6.89 -0.17 -1.95
C ALA A 117 7.34 0.93 -2.93
N ALA A 118 6.86 2.16 -2.77
CA ALA A 118 7.29 3.30 -3.61
C ALA A 118 8.77 3.65 -3.41
N ASN A 119 9.31 3.46 -2.20
CA ASN A 119 10.72 3.65 -1.87
C ASN A 119 11.61 2.46 -2.29
N GLY A 120 11.04 1.37 -2.80
CA GLY A 120 11.79 0.15 -3.14
C GLY A 120 12.14 -0.75 -1.95
N GLU A 121 11.52 -0.54 -0.78
CA GLU A 121 11.71 -1.40 0.39
C GLU A 121 10.96 -2.74 0.20
N VAL A 122 11.69 -3.78 -0.18
CA VAL A 122 11.14 -5.14 -0.35
C VAL A 122 11.01 -5.82 1.02
N GLY A 123 9.85 -6.43 1.30
CA GLY A 123 9.62 -7.20 2.53
C GLY A 123 9.09 -6.40 3.73
N PHE A 124 8.64 -5.16 3.53
CA PHE A 124 8.03 -4.37 4.58
C PHE A 124 6.69 -4.98 5.08
N ASP A 125 6.65 -5.46 6.33
CA ASP A 125 5.41 -5.85 7.02
C ASP A 125 5.04 -4.80 8.09
N PRO A 126 3.87 -4.13 7.99
CA PRO A 126 3.37 -3.23 9.03
C PRO A 126 3.34 -3.84 10.43
N LYS A 127 3.13 -5.16 10.54
CA LYS A 127 2.97 -5.85 11.82
C LYS A 127 4.23 -5.78 12.68
N ASP A 128 5.40 -5.72 12.05
CA ASP A 128 6.68 -5.59 12.75
C ASP A 128 6.80 -4.26 13.51
N TYR A 129 6.03 -3.25 13.08
CA TYR A 129 6.03 -1.91 13.63
C TYR A 129 4.72 -1.55 14.36
N MET A 130 3.71 -2.42 14.34
CA MET A 130 2.41 -2.20 14.99
C MET A 130 2.55 -2.08 16.51
N TYR A 131 3.36 -2.96 17.11
CA TYR A 131 3.70 -2.96 18.51
C TYR A 131 5.20 -2.74 18.56
N LEU A 132 5.67 -1.63 19.13
CA LEU A 132 7.08 -1.50 19.46
C LEU A 132 7.38 -2.60 20.46
N ARG A 133 7.84 -3.75 19.97
CA ARG A 133 8.30 -4.81 20.83
C ARG A 133 9.58 -4.29 21.41
N HIS A 134 9.51 -3.66 22.59
CA HIS A 134 10.71 -3.31 23.32
C HIS A 134 11.52 -4.61 23.46
N PRO A 135 12.77 -4.66 22.95
CA PRO A 135 13.60 -5.87 23.00
C PRO A 135 13.73 -6.45 24.41
N HIS A 136 13.50 -5.64 25.45
CA HIS A 136 13.52 -6.02 26.85
C HIS A 136 12.18 -6.49 27.45
N HIS A 137 11.02 -6.23 26.83
CA HIS A 137 9.71 -6.69 27.34
C HIS A 137 9.23 -7.98 26.69
N TYR A 138 9.89 -8.39 25.61
CA TYR A 138 9.77 -9.73 25.06
C TYR A 138 11.18 -10.30 24.95
N PRO A 139 11.67 -11.08 25.94
CA PRO A 139 12.88 -11.86 25.74
C PRO A 139 12.72 -12.66 24.45
N ASN A 140 13.67 -12.45 23.56
CA ASN A 140 13.73 -12.88 22.17
C ASN A 140 13.30 -14.35 21.98
N THR A 141 12.05 -14.59 21.57
CA THR A 141 11.51 -15.92 21.21
C THR A 141 11.37 -16.11 19.70
N ALA A 142 12.02 -15.25 18.89
CA ALA A 142 11.85 -15.21 17.44
C ALA A 142 13.15 -15.41 16.63
N LEU A 143 14.18 -16.01 17.23
CA LEU A 143 15.27 -16.64 16.48
C LEU A 143 15.04 -18.15 16.46
N MET A 144 14.08 -18.58 15.64
CA MET A 144 14.38 -19.43 14.50
C MET A 144 13.19 -19.58 13.55
N GLY A 145 13.17 -20.41 12.48
CA GLY A 145 12.40 -20.34 11.19
C GLY A 145 11.46 -21.52 10.81
N GLY A 146 10.31 -21.29 10.16
CA GLY A 146 9.66 -22.27 9.23
C GLY A 146 9.22 -23.67 9.76
N GLY A 147 8.34 -24.45 9.12
CA GLY A 147 7.64 -24.37 7.84
C GLY A 147 6.66 -25.56 7.68
N ASP A 148 5.82 -25.43 6.65
CA ASP A 148 5.02 -26.43 5.91
C ASP A 148 3.83 -27.14 6.57
N SER A 149 2.61 -26.80 6.12
CA SER A 149 1.66 -27.80 5.59
C SER A 149 0.49 -27.18 4.81
N VAL A 150 0.55 -27.32 3.49
CA VAL A 150 -0.51 -27.82 2.58
C VAL A 150 -2.00 -27.62 2.93
N SER A 151 -2.70 -26.96 1.99
CA SER A 151 -3.93 -27.46 1.34
C SER A 151 -5.02 -28.08 2.22
N ALA A 152 -6.08 -27.31 2.45
CA ALA A 152 -7.43 -27.86 2.63
C ALA A 152 -8.44 -27.08 1.80
N THR A 153 -8.52 -27.47 0.54
CA THR A 153 -9.67 -27.26 -0.34
C THR A 153 -10.84 -28.11 0.17
N SER A 154 -11.85 -27.46 0.75
CA SER A 154 -13.25 -27.93 0.82
C SER A 154 -14.06 -26.71 1.30
N GLY A 155 -14.88 -26.05 0.51
CA GLY A 155 -15.87 -26.63 -0.39
C GLY A 155 -17.18 -26.77 0.38
N ALA A 156 -18.20 -26.03 -0.06
CA ALA A 156 -19.63 -26.11 0.29
C ALA A 156 -20.09 -25.43 1.61
N VAL A 157 -21.22 -24.73 1.70
CA VAL A 157 -22.31 -24.42 0.75
C VAL A 157 -23.12 -23.25 1.38
N GLY A 158 -23.88 -22.52 0.56
CA GLY A 158 -24.56 -21.26 0.87
C GLY A 158 -25.51 -21.23 2.08
N GLY A 159 -25.68 -20.01 2.61
CA GLY A 159 -26.76 -19.62 3.50
C GLY A 159 -26.83 -18.09 3.59
N PRO A 160 -27.87 -17.42 3.04
CA PRO A 160 -28.04 -15.98 3.20
C PRO A 160 -28.77 -15.72 4.52
N GLY A 161 -28.20 -14.87 5.38
CA GLY A 161 -28.88 -14.31 6.54
C GLY A 161 -28.51 -14.97 7.87
N GLY A 162 -27.53 -14.39 8.55
CA GLY A 162 -27.19 -14.77 9.92
C GLY A 162 -26.22 -13.78 10.54
N LEU A 163 -26.75 -12.70 11.12
CA LEU A 163 -26.02 -11.84 12.05
C LEU A 163 -25.71 -12.65 13.31
N ASN A 164 -24.56 -13.33 13.35
CA ASN A 164 -24.12 -14.08 14.52
C ASN A 164 -23.07 -13.28 15.30
N MET A 165 -23.55 -12.32 16.09
CA MET A 165 -22.79 -11.67 17.15
C MET A 165 -22.68 -12.62 18.34
N GLY A 166 -21.46 -12.84 18.83
CA GLY A 166 -21.23 -13.23 20.22
C GLY A 166 -21.34 -14.72 20.53
N ALA A 167 -20.31 -15.48 20.19
CA ALA A 167 -19.93 -16.64 20.98
C ALA A 167 -18.45 -16.53 21.32
N SER A 168 -18.16 -15.89 22.47
CA SER A 168 -16.88 -16.02 23.16
C SER A 168 -16.65 -17.49 23.44
N ARG A 169 -15.92 -18.16 22.53
CA ARG A 169 -15.40 -19.50 22.77
C ARG A 169 -14.43 -19.38 23.95
N LYS A 170 -14.89 -19.86 25.10
CA LYS A 170 -14.10 -20.05 26.32
C LYS A 170 -12.97 -21.01 25.93
N ARG A 171 -11.80 -20.48 25.56
CA ARG A 171 -10.62 -21.31 25.29
C ARG A 171 -10.26 -22.00 26.59
N GLY A 172 -10.31 -23.32 26.60
CA GLY A 172 -9.95 -24.12 27.75
C GLY A 172 -8.48 -23.88 28.11
N ARG A 173 -8.19 -23.79 29.41
CA ARG A 173 -6.85 -23.50 29.96
C ARG A 173 -5.78 -24.52 29.53
N GLY A 174 -6.18 -25.67 28.97
CA GLY A 174 -5.28 -26.72 28.47
C GLY A 174 -5.01 -26.74 26.96
N ASP A 175 -5.69 -25.93 26.14
CA ASP A 175 -5.44 -25.89 24.69
C ASP A 175 -4.25 -24.98 24.30
N MET A 176 -3.78 -24.13 25.22
CA MET A 176 -2.59 -23.31 24.97
C MET A 176 -1.31 -24.15 24.81
N GLU A 177 -1.18 -25.28 25.52
CA GLU A 177 0.03 -26.12 25.46
C GLU A 177 0.19 -26.82 24.11
N LYS A 178 -0.90 -27.14 23.40
CA LYS A 178 -0.82 -27.76 22.06
C LYS A 178 -0.66 -26.72 20.95
N GLU A 179 -1.21 -25.52 21.09
CA GLU A 179 -0.96 -24.41 20.13
C GLU A 179 0.48 -23.85 20.21
N LEU A 180 1.19 -24.06 21.33
CA LEU A 180 2.58 -23.65 21.53
C LEU A 180 3.61 -24.48 20.75
N VAL A 181 3.29 -25.73 20.35
CA VAL A 181 4.23 -26.61 19.65
C VAL A 181 4.38 -26.24 18.17
N GLY A 182 3.34 -25.70 17.54
CA GLY A 182 3.30 -25.42 16.10
C GLY A 182 3.92 -24.09 15.67
N ASN A 183 4.13 -23.16 16.60
CA ASN A 183 4.60 -21.80 16.29
C ASN A 183 6.08 -21.55 16.59
N ILE A 184 6.80 -22.60 17.01
CA ILE A 184 8.26 -22.58 16.99
C ILE A 184 8.64 -22.66 15.53
N ARG A 185 8.91 -21.51 14.95
CA ARG A 185 9.72 -21.42 13.76
C ARG A 185 11.03 -22.22 14.07
N LYS A 186 11.16 -23.42 13.50
CA LYS A 186 12.27 -24.36 13.74
C LYS A 186 13.62 -23.69 13.54
N LYS A 187 14.58 -23.98 14.40
CA LYS A 187 15.99 -23.64 14.13
C LYS A 187 16.27 -24.01 12.69
N SER A 188 16.45 -23.02 11.79
CA SER A 188 16.92 -23.29 10.44
C SER A 188 18.10 -24.16 10.70
N VAL A 189 17.96 -25.43 10.37
CA VAL A 189 18.94 -26.40 10.80
C VAL A 189 20.06 -26.09 9.84
N LEU A 190 20.92 -25.14 10.22
CA LEU A 190 21.96 -24.58 9.36
C LEU A 190 22.75 -25.72 8.72
N ALA A 191 22.94 -26.81 9.46
CA ALA A 191 23.50 -28.04 8.95
C ALA A 191 22.66 -28.74 7.87
N GLU A 192 21.33 -28.86 8.02
CA GLU A 192 20.46 -29.45 6.98
C GLU A 192 20.31 -28.53 5.77
N GLU A 193 20.21 -27.21 5.96
CA GLU A 193 20.15 -26.24 4.86
C GLU A 193 21.49 -26.18 4.11
N CYS A 194 22.63 -26.23 4.80
CA CYS A 194 23.95 -26.40 4.17
C CYS A 194 24.03 -27.72 3.42
N ALA A 195 23.60 -28.83 4.02
CA ALA A 195 23.58 -30.13 3.34
C ALA A 195 22.63 -30.18 2.14
N GLU A 196 21.53 -29.41 2.15
CA GLU A 196 20.66 -29.26 0.98
C GLU A 196 21.32 -28.42 -0.11
N LEU A 197 22.01 -27.32 0.25
CA LEU A 197 22.73 -26.46 -0.68
C LEU A 197 23.94 -27.15 -1.32
N GLU A 198 24.55 -28.13 -0.65
CA GLU A 198 25.62 -28.99 -1.18
C GLU A 198 25.16 -29.95 -2.29
N LYS A 199 23.84 -30.15 -2.48
CA LYS A 199 23.33 -30.95 -3.60
C LYS A 199 23.56 -30.21 -4.91
N ALA A 200 24.04 -30.93 -5.93
CA ALA A 200 24.43 -30.37 -7.24
C ALA A 200 23.37 -29.44 -7.85
N ASP A 201 22.11 -29.87 -7.88
CA ASP A 201 21.01 -29.08 -8.45
C ASP A 201 20.81 -27.74 -7.71
N LYS A 202 20.96 -27.73 -6.39
CA LYS A 202 20.79 -26.54 -5.55
C LYS A 202 22.00 -25.63 -5.63
N THR A 203 23.19 -26.20 -5.72
CA THR A 203 24.43 -25.45 -5.98
C THR A 203 24.34 -24.74 -7.33
N GLU A 204 23.83 -25.40 -8.38
CA GLU A 204 23.65 -24.77 -9.70
C GLU A 204 22.67 -23.60 -9.64
N LEU A 205 21.51 -23.78 -8.97
CA LEU A 205 20.53 -22.71 -8.77
C LEU A 205 21.12 -21.53 -7.97
N LEU A 206 21.94 -21.81 -6.96
CA LEU A 206 22.63 -20.78 -6.18
C LEU A 206 23.60 -19.99 -7.07
N VAL A 207 24.39 -20.67 -7.89
CA VAL A 207 25.32 -20.02 -8.84
C VAL A 207 24.55 -19.15 -9.84
N GLN A 208 23.43 -19.64 -10.40
CA GLN A 208 22.58 -18.87 -11.31
C GLN A 208 21.97 -17.63 -10.61
N ALA A 209 21.56 -17.75 -9.35
CA ALA A 209 21.03 -16.65 -8.56
C ALA A 209 22.12 -15.59 -8.29
N VAL A 210 23.33 -16.01 -7.90
CA VAL A 210 24.47 -15.11 -7.68
C VAL A 210 24.85 -14.39 -8.97
N ASP A 211 24.95 -15.09 -10.10
CA ASP A 211 25.26 -14.49 -11.40
C ASP A 211 24.19 -13.46 -11.82
N THR A 212 22.91 -13.75 -11.55
CA THR A 212 21.82 -12.78 -11.78
C THR A 212 21.97 -11.53 -10.92
N ILE A 213 22.35 -11.70 -9.65
CA ILE A 213 22.60 -10.58 -8.73
C ILE A 213 23.82 -9.78 -9.19
N ASP A 214 24.93 -10.44 -9.55
CA ASP A 214 26.16 -9.78 -9.99
C ASP A 214 25.95 -8.94 -11.25
N ARG A 215 25.15 -9.43 -12.21
CA ARG A 215 24.78 -8.64 -13.40
C ARG A 215 23.95 -7.41 -13.06
N ASN A 216 22.98 -7.56 -12.15
CA ASN A 216 22.10 -6.46 -11.75
C ASN A 216 22.78 -5.47 -10.79
N PHE A 217 23.73 -5.94 -9.99
CA PHE A 217 24.46 -5.14 -9.02
C PHE A 217 25.13 -3.94 -9.70
N TRP A 218 25.83 -4.17 -10.81
CA TRP A 218 26.49 -3.08 -11.52
C TRP A 218 25.54 -2.10 -12.20
N ILE A 219 24.31 -2.52 -12.53
CA ILE A 219 23.26 -1.63 -13.03
C ILE A 219 22.86 -0.66 -11.91
N PHE A 220 22.61 -1.16 -10.70
CA PHE A 220 22.30 -0.29 -9.56
C PHE A 220 23.44 0.67 -9.21
N VAL A 221 24.69 0.19 -9.26
CA VAL A 221 25.86 1.06 -9.04
C VAL A 221 25.95 2.15 -10.11
N ALA A 222 25.66 1.81 -11.37
CA ALA A 222 25.63 2.79 -12.46
C ALA A 222 24.52 3.83 -12.26
N ASP A 223 23.31 3.41 -11.89
CA ASP A 223 22.18 4.30 -11.60
C ASP A 223 22.46 5.26 -10.43
N GLU A 224 23.07 4.75 -9.35
CA GLU A 224 23.48 5.59 -8.21
C GLU A 224 24.60 6.59 -8.60
N LEU A 225 25.56 6.17 -9.42
CA LEU A 225 26.59 7.07 -9.95
C LEU A 225 26.02 8.12 -10.90
N GLU A 226 25.05 7.77 -11.73
CA GLU A 226 24.35 8.74 -12.59
C GLU A 226 23.58 9.74 -11.74
N ARG A 227 22.86 9.28 -10.70
CA ARG A 227 22.10 10.18 -9.82
C ARG A 227 23.00 11.19 -9.11
N THR A 228 24.18 10.75 -8.68
CA THR A 228 25.12 11.60 -7.92
C THR A 228 25.96 12.51 -8.81
N THR A 229 26.37 12.04 -9.99
CA THR A 229 27.30 12.77 -10.87
C THR A 229 26.63 13.41 -12.09
N GLY A 230 25.41 13.01 -12.43
CA GLY A 230 24.69 13.41 -13.64
C GLY A 230 25.24 12.81 -14.94
N LYS A 231 26.13 11.82 -14.86
CA LYS A 231 26.75 11.16 -16.02
C LYS A 231 26.46 9.67 -16.02
N LEU A 232 26.03 9.14 -17.16
CA LEU A 232 25.85 7.72 -17.38
C LEU A 232 27.20 7.03 -17.60
N TYR A 233 27.49 5.96 -16.85
CA TYR A 233 28.68 5.13 -17.02
C TYR A 233 28.28 3.71 -17.43
N ASP A 234 29.08 3.08 -18.29
CA ASP A 234 28.89 1.67 -18.65
C ASP A 234 29.27 0.75 -17.48
N THR A 235 28.43 -0.24 -17.19
CA THR A 235 28.56 -1.15 -16.05
C THR A 235 29.87 -1.93 -16.08
N LYS A 236 30.34 -2.30 -17.28
CA LYS A 236 31.62 -3.01 -17.47
C LYS A 236 32.83 -2.17 -17.06
N VAL A 237 32.79 -0.86 -17.31
CA VAL A 237 33.86 0.07 -16.96
C VAL A 237 33.92 0.26 -15.44
N LEU A 238 32.75 0.37 -14.79
CA LEU A 238 32.66 0.46 -13.34
C LEU A 238 33.20 -0.80 -12.65
N CYS A 239 32.82 -1.99 -13.15
CA CYS A 239 33.33 -3.27 -12.65
C CYS A 239 34.85 -3.37 -12.78
N ALA A 240 35.39 -3.07 -13.97
CA ALA A 240 36.84 -3.10 -14.22
C ALA A 240 37.60 -2.10 -13.34
N ARG A 241 37.04 -0.91 -13.10
CA ARG A 241 37.66 0.11 -12.25
C ARG A 241 37.66 -0.32 -10.79
N TYR A 242 36.56 -0.88 -10.29
CA TYR A 242 36.46 -1.36 -8.91
C TYR A 242 37.42 -2.53 -8.66
N ALA A 243 37.55 -3.46 -9.60
CA ALA A 243 38.49 -4.57 -9.50
C ALA A 243 39.98 -4.14 -9.50
N ALA A 244 40.27 -2.91 -9.94
CA ALA A 244 41.62 -2.35 -9.96
C ALA A 244 41.97 -1.49 -8.73
N ILE A 245 40.99 -1.21 -7.85
CA ILE A 245 41.18 -0.49 -6.57
C ILE A 245 41.54 -1.51 -5.50
#